data_AF-A0A1F9QDT5-F1
#
_entry.id   AF-A0A1F9QDT5-F1
#
_cell.length_a   1.000
_cell.length_b   1.000
_cell.length_c   1.000
_cell.angle_alpha   90.00
_cell.angle_beta   90.00
_cell.angle_gamma   90.00
#
_symmetry.space_group_name_H-M   'P 1'
#
loop_
_entity.id
_entity.type
_entity.pdbx_description
1 polymer ?
#
loop_
_entity_poly.entity_id
_entity_poly.type
_entity_poly.pdbx_seq_one_letter_code
_entity_poly.pdbx_strand_id
1 'polypeptide(L)'
;MIKLLLPLLLAPVLAYAQAGDEKDLVFAGQSYPLTLDVKAKSDGQVTYAGRFSELPGKDYDVVLLQGLMPEPDMRLDLLGKGRSFFAADVEYRQTGFRRFPNGRFWARYKAPSLTRQPVKILVTDLGLKNNQSLVIYATELLTEGDLREREAPAEVSTAAYVPEPDLFVPAAAPFKLHRRAEWKANPPKEAYTRHAPFFFTLHHTQAHYPKTFDDAVIEMQFIQDFHQNGRGWNDIAYHFLIDPAGNVFEGRPINVLGSHVKNRNTGNVGISIMGNYHAPAHDKFTQLTQDSFVAVGRYVKDTYTVNISSFYAHRELGKTDCPGDDLYAKMSLLRGLVYAPQLPQPVEVPAQPVQLPPGPQAESLRQLLYYLETR
;
A
#
# COMPACT_ATOMS: atom_id res chain seq x y z
N MET A 1 36.76 -11.63 -53.36
CA MET A 1 36.47 -10.83 -52.15
C MET A 1 35.05 -10.29 -52.26
N ILE A 2 34.09 -11.01 -51.67
CA ILE A 2 32.66 -10.64 -51.67
C ILE A 2 32.44 -9.76 -50.44
N LYS A 3 32.12 -8.47 -50.64
CA LYS A 3 31.76 -7.55 -49.56
C LYS A 3 30.28 -7.75 -49.23
N LEU A 4 30.00 -8.35 -48.07
CA LEU A 4 28.66 -8.41 -47.49
C LEU A 4 28.30 -7.02 -46.94
N LEU A 5 27.30 -6.37 -47.55
CA LEU A 5 26.64 -5.18 -47.01
C LEU A 5 25.57 -5.65 -46.03
N LEU A 6 25.81 -5.44 -44.73
CA LEU A 6 24.84 -5.68 -43.66
C LEU A 6 23.89 -4.47 -43.59
N PRO A 7 22.56 -4.62 -43.75
CA PRO A 7 21.64 -3.51 -43.59
C PRO A 7 21.48 -3.22 -42.08
N LEU A 8 21.79 -1.98 -41.69
CA LEU A 8 21.53 -1.45 -40.36
C LEU A 8 20.01 -1.28 -40.20
N LEU A 9 19.33 -2.31 -39.71
CA LEU A 9 17.94 -2.21 -39.27
C LEU A 9 17.90 -1.38 -37.98
N LEU A 10 17.72 -0.06 -38.12
CA LEU A 10 17.21 0.80 -37.05
C LEU A 10 15.78 0.33 -36.75
N ALA A 11 15.64 -0.55 -35.76
CA ALA A 11 14.35 -0.79 -35.14
C ALA A 11 13.87 0.54 -34.55
N PRO A 12 12.62 0.97 -34.81
CA PRO A 12 12.06 2.10 -34.10
C PRO A 12 12.09 1.77 -32.61
N VAL A 13 12.72 2.64 -31.83
CA VAL A 13 12.54 2.67 -30.37
C VAL A 13 11.04 2.83 -30.18
N LEU A 14 10.37 1.72 -29.85
CA LEU A 14 8.99 1.72 -29.42
C LEU A 14 8.94 2.67 -28.23
N ALA A 15 8.36 3.85 -28.45
CA ALA A 15 7.94 4.73 -27.38
C ALA A 15 7.07 3.88 -26.44
N TYR A 16 7.58 3.66 -25.23
CA TYR A 16 6.82 3.00 -24.18
C TYR A 16 5.48 3.72 -24.05
N ALA A 17 4.42 3.02 -24.41
CA ALA A 17 3.06 3.50 -24.26
C ALA A 17 2.81 3.82 -22.79
N GLN A 18 2.21 4.99 -22.56
CA GLN A 18 2.08 5.63 -21.26
C GLN A 18 1.33 4.79 -20.21
N ALA A 19 1.84 4.91 -18.98
CA ALA A 19 1.48 4.28 -17.72
C ALA A 19 -0.02 4.02 -17.50
N GLY A 20 -0.31 2.86 -16.93
CA GLY A 20 -1.63 2.48 -16.43
C GLY A 20 -1.86 2.97 -15.00
N ASP A 21 -3.01 3.58 -14.77
CA ASP A 21 -3.71 3.84 -13.50
C ASP A 21 -3.08 4.73 -12.40
N GLU A 22 -1.80 5.11 -12.45
CA GLU A 22 -1.16 5.71 -11.25
C GLU A 22 -0.54 7.11 -11.44
N LYS A 23 -0.74 7.72 -12.62
CA LYS A 23 -0.25 9.07 -12.99
C LYS A 23 -1.28 9.81 -13.85
N ASP A 24 -2.48 10.08 -13.30
CA ASP A 24 -3.55 10.69 -14.10
C ASP A 24 -3.25 12.14 -14.55
N LEU A 25 -2.38 12.84 -13.83
CA LEU A 25 -1.85 14.15 -14.24
C LEU A 25 -0.41 14.00 -14.73
N VAL A 26 -0.19 14.23 -16.02
CA VAL A 26 1.15 14.25 -16.63
C VAL A 26 1.61 15.70 -16.76
N PHE A 27 2.82 16.02 -16.32
CA PHE A 27 3.42 17.34 -16.48
C PHE A 27 4.58 17.24 -17.46
N ALA A 28 4.47 17.89 -18.62
CA ALA A 28 5.44 17.76 -19.71
C ALA A 28 6.88 18.02 -19.22
N GLY A 29 7.77 17.04 -19.43
CA GLY A 29 9.18 17.10 -19.02
C GLY A 29 9.44 16.80 -17.55
N GLN A 30 8.45 16.32 -16.79
CA GLN A 30 8.62 15.89 -15.40
C GLN A 30 8.29 14.41 -15.25
N SER A 31 9.04 13.73 -14.38
CA SER A 31 8.78 12.34 -13.99
C SER A 31 8.26 12.30 -12.56
N TYR A 32 7.38 11.35 -12.28
CA TYR A 32 6.98 11.05 -10.91
C TYR A 32 8.10 10.28 -10.20
N PRO A 33 8.32 10.48 -8.89
CA PRO A 33 7.61 11.45 -8.08
C PRO A 33 7.99 12.89 -8.44
N LEU A 34 7.01 13.80 -8.48
CA LEU A 34 7.25 15.21 -8.79
C LEU A 34 7.96 15.84 -7.59
N THR A 35 9.06 16.53 -7.84
CA THR A 35 9.78 17.27 -6.80
C THR A 35 9.54 18.76 -7.00
N LEU A 36 8.95 19.41 -5.99
CA LEU A 36 8.62 20.83 -6.00
C LEU A 36 9.59 21.56 -5.06
N ASP A 37 10.43 22.41 -5.62
CA ASP A 37 11.36 23.25 -4.85
C ASP A 37 10.62 24.45 -4.28
N VAL A 38 10.26 24.37 -2.99
CA VAL A 38 9.51 25.42 -2.29
C VAL A 38 10.51 26.36 -1.61
N LYS A 39 10.43 27.65 -1.94
CA LYS A 39 11.32 28.67 -1.36
C LYS A 39 10.74 29.20 -0.06
N ALA A 40 11.59 29.38 0.95
CA ALA A 40 11.27 30.20 2.11
C ALA A 40 11.46 31.67 1.71
N LYS A 41 10.38 32.45 1.75
CA LYS A 41 10.41 33.89 1.44
C LYS A 41 9.72 34.69 2.53
N SER A 42 8.42 34.45 2.72
CA SER A 42 7.57 35.20 3.63
C SER A 42 6.19 34.57 3.69
N ASP A 43 5.60 34.60 4.89
CA ASP A 43 4.27 34.09 5.19
C ASP A 43 3.19 34.61 4.23
N GLY A 44 2.38 33.69 3.71
CA GLY A 44 1.25 33.94 2.82
C GLY A 44 1.58 34.08 1.34
N GLN A 45 2.84 33.97 0.91
CA GLN A 45 3.21 34.07 -0.50
C GLN A 45 3.22 32.72 -1.21
N VAL A 46 2.74 32.69 -2.47
CA VAL A 46 2.94 31.55 -3.38
C VAL A 46 4.41 31.52 -3.79
N THR A 47 5.15 30.52 -3.30
CA THR A 47 6.59 30.38 -3.52
C THR A 47 6.95 29.28 -4.53
N TYR A 48 5.99 28.43 -4.88
CA TYR A 48 6.06 27.52 -6.02
C TYR A 48 4.80 27.65 -6.88
N ALA A 49 4.97 27.77 -8.19
CA ALA A 49 3.89 27.70 -9.16
C ALA A 49 4.31 26.80 -10.33
N GLY A 50 3.67 25.64 -10.44
CA GLY A 50 3.97 24.66 -11.49
C GLY A 50 3.47 25.10 -12.87
N ARG A 51 3.74 24.26 -13.87
CA ARG A 51 3.07 24.33 -15.17
C ARG A 51 1.71 23.64 -15.09
N PHE A 52 0.84 23.94 -16.04
CA PHE A 52 -0.33 23.11 -16.25
C PHE A 52 0.10 21.72 -16.73
N SER A 53 -0.63 20.71 -16.27
CA SER A 53 -0.53 19.35 -16.81
C SER A 53 -0.83 19.33 -18.31
N GLU A 54 -0.56 18.20 -18.94
CA GLU A 54 -1.16 17.83 -20.21
C GLU A 54 -2.69 17.69 -20.04
N LEU A 55 -3.41 17.66 -21.16
CA LEU A 55 -4.86 17.50 -21.15
C LEU A 55 -5.24 16.11 -20.61
N PRO A 56 -5.99 16.02 -19.49
CA PRO A 56 -6.42 14.74 -18.94
C PRO A 56 -7.22 13.88 -19.94
N GLY A 57 -6.93 12.57 -19.92
CA GLY A 57 -7.56 11.58 -20.78
C GLY A 57 -9.01 11.21 -20.41
N LYS A 58 -9.47 11.58 -19.21
CA LYS A 58 -10.80 11.26 -18.66
C LYS A 58 -11.41 12.48 -17.96
N ASP A 59 -12.74 12.45 -17.85
CA ASP A 59 -13.50 13.40 -17.04
C ASP A 59 -13.21 13.18 -15.55
N TYR A 60 -13.16 14.27 -14.80
CA TYR A 60 -12.97 14.23 -13.36
C TYR A 60 -13.63 15.44 -12.69
N ASP A 61 -13.94 15.28 -11.41
CA ASP A 61 -14.32 16.40 -10.54
C ASP A 61 -13.65 16.32 -9.16
N VAL A 62 -12.86 15.27 -8.93
CA VAL A 62 -12.03 15.06 -7.75
C VAL A 62 -10.58 14.87 -8.20
N VAL A 63 -9.66 15.58 -7.53
CA VAL A 63 -8.21 15.35 -7.65
C VAL A 63 -7.70 14.88 -6.30
N LEU A 64 -7.02 13.74 -6.28
CA LEU A 64 -6.40 13.20 -5.08
C LEU A 64 -4.89 13.15 -5.29
N LEU A 65 -4.15 13.70 -4.34
CA LEU A 65 -2.69 13.75 -4.34
C LEU A 65 -2.18 13.03 -3.11
N GLN A 66 -1.03 12.37 -3.24
CA GLN A 66 -0.27 11.88 -2.09
C GLN A 66 1.23 12.04 -2.28
N GLY A 67 1.94 12.24 -1.17
CA GLY A 67 3.32 12.70 -1.25
C GLY A 67 4.05 12.77 0.08
N LEU A 68 5.20 13.44 0.06
CA LEU A 68 6.00 13.81 1.22
C LEU A 68 6.05 15.34 1.33
N MET A 69 5.59 15.85 2.46
CA MET A 69 5.59 17.25 2.85
C MET A 69 6.47 17.38 4.10
N PRO A 70 7.76 17.71 3.95
CA PRO A 70 8.71 17.67 5.07
C PRO A 70 8.33 18.59 6.23
N GLU A 71 7.78 19.77 5.93
CA GLU A 71 7.37 20.77 6.93
C GLU A 71 5.87 21.07 6.84
N PRO A 72 5.19 21.37 7.96
CA PRO A 72 3.77 21.70 7.98
C PRO A 72 3.49 23.15 7.53
N ASP A 73 4.49 24.02 7.50
CA ASP A 73 4.33 25.46 7.21
C ASP A 73 4.20 25.74 5.70
N MET A 74 3.43 24.92 4.99
CA MET A 74 3.16 25.04 3.56
C MET A 74 1.71 24.68 3.26
N ARG A 75 1.08 25.42 2.36
CA ARG A 75 -0.24 25.06 1.79
C ARG A 75 -0.10 24.61 0.35
N LEU A 76 -0.71 23.47 0.02
CA LEU A 76 -0.79 22.97 -1.35
C LEU A 76 -2.15 23.34 -1.95
N ASP A 77 -2.16 24.04 -3.08
CA ASP A 77 -3.38 24.46 -3.78
C ASP A 77 -3.38 23.97 -5.23
N LEU A 78 -4.56 23.80 -5.81
CA LEU A 78 -4.75 23.39 -7.20
C LEU A 78 -5.55 24.41 -8.00
N LEU A 79 -5.09 24.72 -9.20
CA LEU A 79 -5.82 25.49 -10.19
C LEU A 79 -6.14 24.64 -11.42
N GLY A 80 -7.39 24.66 -11.88
CA GLY A 80 -7.79 24.19 -13.20
C GLY A 80 -7.63 25.29 -14.24
N LYS A 81 -7.13 24.94 -15.42
CA LYS A 81 -6.95 25.91 -16.52
C LYS A 81 -8.28 26.50 -16.97
N GLY A 82 -8.31 27.81 -17.23
CA GLY A 82 -9.46 28.48 -17.83
C GLY A 82 -9.87 27.87 -19.18
N ARG A 83 -11.19 27.78 -19.45
CA ARG A 83 -11.75 27.13 -20.66
C ARG A 83 -11.50 27.89 -21.96
N SER A 84 -11.06 29.15 -21.88
CA SER A 84 -10.72 29.99 -23.03
C SER A 84 -9.51 30.86 -22.67
N PHE A 85 -8.90 31.49 -23.68
CA PHE A 85 -7.71 32.31 -23.48
C PHE A 85 -7.91 33.49 -22.51
N PHE A 86 -9.14 33.99 -22.40
CA PHE A 86 -9.49 35.10 -21.50
C PHE A 86 -10.14 34.65 -20.20
N ALA A 87 -10.44 33.35 -20.04
CA ALA A 87 -11.00 32.83 -18.82
C ALA A 87 -9.93 32.75 -17.74
N ALA A 88 -10.24 33.24 -16.55
CA ALA A 88 -9.39 33.04 -15.38
C ALA A 88 -9.24 31.54 -15.07
N ASP A 89 -8.08 31.19 -14.52
CA ASP A 89 -7.87 29.88 -13.91
C ASP A 89 -8.81 29.70 -12.71
N VAL A 90 -9.23 28.46 -12.47
CA VAL A 90 -10.28 28.14 -11.50
C VAL A 90 -9.65 27.44 -10.30
N GLU A 91 -9.83 27.98 -9.11
CA GLU A 91 -9.38 27.34 -7.87
C GLU A 91 -10.19 26.09 -7.56
N TYR A 92 -9.51 24.99 -7.24
CA TYR A 92 -10.15 23.77 -6.78
C TYR A 92 -10.19 23.75 -5.26
N ARG A 93 -11.38 23.52 -4.72
CA ARG A 93 -11.60 23.55 -3.27
C ARG A 93 -10.98 22.31 -2.62
N GLN A 94 -10.09 22.50 -1.65
CA GLN A 94 -9.59 21.40 -0.82
C GLN A 94 -10.72 20.85 0.07
N THR A 95 -11.01 19.56 -0.04
CA THR A 95 -12.08 18.86 0.70
C THR A 95 -11.56 17.84 1.70
N GLY A 96 -10.25 17.57 1.69
CA GLY A 96 -9.61 16.70 2.67
C GLY A 96 -8.10 16.88 2.64
N PHE A 97 -7.48 16.73 3.80
CA PHE A 97 -6.04 16.82 3.98
C PHE A 97 -5.63 16.09 5.24
N ARG A 98 -4.51 15.36 5.17
CA ARG A 98 -3.81 14.89 6.35
C ARG A 98 -2.32 14.83 6.08
N ARG A 99 -1.53 15.31 7.05
CA ARG A 99 -0.08 15.12 7.12
C ARG A 99 0.26 14.30 8.36
N PHE A 100 1.17 13.35 8.21
CA PHE A 100 1.67 12.45 9.23
C PHE A 100 2.99 12.97 9.81
N PRO A 101 3.44 12.49 10.99
CA PRO A 101 4.64 12.98 11.64
C PRO A 101 5.92 12.87 10.79
N ASN A 102 6.04 11.83 9.96
CA ASN A 102 7.16 11.65 9.03
C ASN A 102 7.05 12.50 7.76
N GLY A 103 6.06 13.40 7.67
CA GLY A 103 5.80 14.25 6.52
C GLY A 103 4.96 13.61 5.43
N ARG A 104 4.61 12.32 5.50
CA ARG A 104 3.69 11.72 4.53
C ARG A 104 2.36 12.44 4.54
N PHE A 105 1.78 12.68 3.37
CA PHE A 105 0.51 13.39 3.30
C PHE A 105 -0.34 12.93 2.13
N TRP A 106 -1.64 13.21 2.23
CA TRP A 106 -2.55 13.21 1.10
C TRP A 106 -3.44 14.45 1.15
N ALA A 107 -3.93 14.86 -0.02
CA ALA A 107 -4.81 15.99 -0.18
C ALA A 107 -5.86 15.70 -1.26
N ARG A 108 -7.13 16.03 -0.98
CA ARG A 108 -8.25 15.86 -1.91
C ARG A 108 -8.84 17.21 -2.27
N TYR A 109 -9.08 17.43 -3.55
CA TYR A 109 -9.64 18.66 -4.10
C TYR A 109 -10.88 18.35 -4.93
N LYS A 110 -11.83 19.28 -4.95
CA LYS A 110 -13.05 19.22 -5.75
C LYS A 110 -13.04 20.34 -6.79
N ALA A 111 -13.14 19.98 -8.06
CA ALA A 111 -13.38 20.93 -9.14
C ALA A 111 -14.85 21.41 -9.10
N PRO A 112 -15.17 22.64 -9.53
CA PRO A 112 -16.55 23.16 -9.45
C PRO A 112 -17.58 22.40 -10.28
N SER A 113 -17.12 21.69 -11.31
CA SER A 113 -17.95 20.85 -12.18
C SER A 113 -17.09 19.77 -12.82
N LEU A 114 -17.73 18.74 -13.36
CA LEU A 114 -17.06 17.72 -14.18
C LEU A 114 -16.26 18.38 -15.31
N THR A 115 -15.01 17.98 -15.46
CA THR A 115 -14.06 18.69 -16.30
C THR A 115 -12.96 17.79 -16.86
N ARG A 116 -12.28 18.28 -17.88
CA ARG A 116 -11.00 17.75 -18.40
C ARG A 116 -9.95 18.85 -18.49
N GLN A 117 -10.09 19.92 -17.71
CA GLN A 117 -9.11 21.01 -17.76
C GLN A 117 -7.77 20.53 -17.19
N PRO A 118 -6.64 20.93 -17.78
CA PRO A 118 -5.33 20.77 -17.16
C PRO A 118 -5.28 21.35 -15.74
N VAL A 119 -4.48 20.75 -14.87
CA VAL A 119 -4.31 21.17 -13.47
C VAL A 119 -2.91 21.73 -13.25
N LYS A 120 -2.79 22.75 -12.42
CA LYS A 120 -1.53 23.33 -11.96
C LYS A 120 -1.47 23.24 -10.44
N ILE A 121 -0.29 22.86 -9.92
CA ILE A 121 0.01 22.83 -8.49
C ILE A 121 0.65 24.14 -8.07
N LEU A 122 0.18 24.69 -6.95
CA LEU A 122 0.77 25.84 -6.26
C LEU A 122 1.18 25.44 -4.85
N VAL A 123 2.26 26.03 -4.34
CA VAL A 123 2.62 25.95 -2.92
C VAL A 123 2.75 27.35 -2.35
N THR A 124 2.02 27.60 -1.26
CA THR A 124 2.09 28.81 -0.46
C THR A 124 2.97 28.57 0.76
N ASP A 125 3.95 29.44 0.98
CA ASP A 125 4.78 29.48 2.19
C ASP A 125 3.95 30.05 3.35
N LEU A 126 3.86 29.32 4.46
CA LEU A 126 3.14 29.74 5.68
C LEU A 126 4.10 30.07 6.83
N GLY A 127 5.36 30.38 6.52
CA GLY A 127 6.38 30.74 7.52
C GLY A 127 7.58 29.79 7.59
N LEU A 128 7.91 29.14 6.46
CA LEU A 128 9.06 28.27 6.31
C LEU A 128 10.36 28.93 6.79
N LYS A 129 11.14 28.18 7.56
CA LYS A 129 12.47 28.63 8.02
C LYS A 129 13.56 28.44 6.97
N ASN A 130 13.41 27.42 6.14
CA ASN A 130 14.37 27.03 5.10
C ASN A 130 13.61 26.57 3.86
N ASN A 131 14.28 26.61 2.71
CA ASN A 131 13.75 26.01 1.49
C ASN A 131 13.45 24.52 1.71
N GLN A 132 12.35 24.05 1.14
CA GLN A 132 11.88 22.67 1.27
C GLN A 132 11.75 22.01 -0.09
N SER A 133 11.80 20.68 -0.08
CA SER A 133 11.52 19.85 -1.24
C SER A 133 10.25 19.06 -0.97
N LEU A 134 9.14 19.49 -1.56
CA LEU A 134 7.86 18.79 -1.45
C LEU A 134 7.77 17.76 -2.58
N VAL A 135 7.40 16.53 -2.27
CA VAL A 135 7.39 15.42 -3.22
C VAL A 135 5.96 14.94 -3.43
N ILE A 136 5.50 14.82 -4.68
CA ILE A 136 4.22 14.19 -5.04
C ILE A 136 4.51 12.80 -5.63
N TYR A 137 4.10 11.74 -4.94
CA TYR A 137 4.29 10.37 -5.42
C TYR A 137 3.27 9.98 -6.48
N ALA A 138 2.01 10.38 -6.31
CA ALA A 138 0.93 10.03 -7.21
C ALA A 138 -0.16 11.09 -7.27
N THR A 139 -0.88 11.09 -8.39
CA THR A 139 -2.09 11.90 -8.61
C THR A 139 -3.17 11.05 -9.25
N GLU A 140 -4.38 11.14 -8.70
CA GLU A 140 -5.55 10.48 -9.24
C GLU A 140 -6.61 11.51 -9.62
N LEU A 141 -7.20 11.30 -10.78
CA LEU A 141 -8.35 12.02 -11.29
C LEU A 141 -9.56 11.08 -11.19
N LEU A 142 -10.51 11.49 -10.37
CA LEU A 142 -11.67 10.68 -9.99
C LEU A 142 -12.94 11.47 -10.24
N THR A 143 -14.04 10.76 -10.43
CA THR A 143 -15.37 11.31 -10.19
C THR A 143 -15.79 11.03 -8.75
N GLU A 144 -16.75 11.78 -8.23
CA GLU A 144 -17.30 11.52 -6.88
C GLU A 144 -17.87 10.10 -6.72
N GLY A 145 -18.37 9.50 -7.80
CA GLY A 145 -18.83 8.11 -7.83
C GLY A 145 -17.69 7.07 -7.81
N ASP A 146 -16.43 7.47 -7.96
CA ASP A 146 -15.26 6.60 -7.86
C ASP A 146 -14.68 6.56 -6.43
N LEU A 147 -15.05 7.49 -5.55
CA LEU A 147 -14.65 7.53 -4.13
C LEU A 147 -15.37 6.49 -3.26
N ARG A 148 -16.16 5.59 -3.85
CA ARG A 148 -16.79 4.50 -3.11
C ARG A 148 -16.21 3.19 -3.60
N GLU A 149 -15.74 2.38 -2.65
CA GLU A 149 -15.39 0.98 -2.89
C GLU A 149 -16.64 0.25 -3.40
N ARG A 150 -16.78 0.05 -4.71
CA ARG A 150 -17.95 -0.65 -5.27
C ARG A 150 -17.73 -2.16 -5.19
N GLU A 151 -18.46 -2.83 -4.29
CA GLU A 151 -19.53 -3.76 -4.66
C GLU A 151 -20.47 -4.03 -3.46
N ALA A 152 -21.76 -3.76 -3.69
CA ALA A 152 -22.93 -3.73 -2.80
C ALA A 152 -22.90 -2.73 -1.62
N PRO A 153 -23.99 -1.97 -1.39
CA PRO A 153 -24.13 -1.19 -0.17
C PRO A 153 -24.33 -2.14 1.01
N ALA A 154 -23.40 -2.15 1.96
CA ALA A 154 -23.71 -2.67 3.29
C ALA A 154 -24.71 -1.71 3.95
N GLU A 155 -25.63 -2.25 4.77
CA GLU A 155 -26.43 -1.40 5.64
C GLU A 155 -25.49 -0.57 6.51
N VAL A 156 -25.62 0.76 6.43
CA VAL A 156 -24.78 1.70 7.19
C VAL A 156 -25.18 1.61 8.65
N SER A 157 -24.56 0.68 9.38
CA SER A 157 -24.61 0.67 10.83
C SER A 157 -23.76 1.82 11.37
N THR A 158 -24.30 2.54 12.35
CA THR A 158 -23.57 3.59 13.07
C THR A 158 -22.70 3.02 14.20
N ALA A 159 -22.79 1.72 14.49
CA ALA A 159 -21.95 1.04 15.45
C ALA A 159 -20.61 0.64 14.82
N ALA A 160 -19.52 0.78 15.59
CA ALA A 160 -18.20 0.32 15.16
C ALA A 160 -18.23 -1.21 14.96
N TYR A 161 -18.04 -1.67 13.72
CA TYR A 161 -17.93 -3.09 13.40
C TYR A 161 -16.60 -3.64 13.94
N VAL A 162 -16.69 -4.73 14.71
CA VAL A 162 -15.54 -5.49 15.19
C VAL A 162 -15.51 -6.80 14.42
N PRO A 163 -14.49 -7.02 13.56
CA PRO A 163 -14.40 -8.24 12.77
C PRO A 163 -14.20 -9.49 13.63
N GLU A 164 -14.79 -10.59 13.21
CA GLU A 164 -14.69 -11.87 13.89
C GLU A 164 -13.24 -12.42 13.82
N PRO A 165 -12.69 -13.00 14.91
CA PRO A 165 -11.30 -13.46 14.94
C PRO A 165 -10.93 -14.51 13.89
N ASP A 166 -11.88 -15.33 13.45
CA ASP A 166 -11.70 -16.39 12.44
C ASP A 166 -11.45 -15.85 11.02
N LEU A 167 -11.69 -14.55 10.80
CA LEU A 167 -11.38 -13.89 9.54
C LEU A 167 -9.88 -13.67 9.34
N PHE A 168 -9.10 -13.67 10.43
CA PHE A 168 -7.68 -13.35 10.43
C PHE A 168 -6.79 -14.59 10.39
N VAL A 169 -5.51 -14.36 10.11
CA VAL A 169 -4.46 -15.39 10.21
C VAL A 169 -4.33 -15.82 11.68
N PRO A 170 -4.26 -17.13 12.00
CA PRO A 170 -4.08 -17.59 13.37
C PRO A 170 -2.71 -17.18 13.94
N ALA A 171 -2.61 -17.08 15.27
CA ALA A 171 -1.36 -16.73 15.95
C ALA A 171 -0.20 -17.71 15.68
N ALA A 172 -0.53 -18.96 15.32
CA ALA A 172 0.43 -20.02 15.02
C ALA A 172 0.96 -20.00 13.57
N ALA A 173 0.67 -18.97 12.77
CA ALA A 173 1.21 -18.87 11.42
C ALA A 173 2.75 -18.86 11.41
N PRO A 174 3.38 -19.42 10.36
CA PRO A 174 4.84 -19.69 10.34
C PRO A 174 5.70 -18.44 10.09
N PHE A 175 5.18 -17.25 10.35
CA PHE A 175 5.88 -15.97 10.23
C PHE A 175 5.40 -15.01 11.31
N LYS A 176 6.29 -14.12 11.76
CA LYS A 176 5.93 -13.06 12.68
C LYS A 176 5.04 -12.05 11.96
N LEU A 177 3.82 -11.87 12.45
CA LEU A 177 2.84 -10.95 11.91
C LEU A 177 2.59 -9.81 12.90
N HIS A 178 2.91 -8.58 12.51
CA HIS A 178 2.55 -7.38 13.25
C HIS A 178 1.06 -7.12 13.09
N ARG A 179 0.32 -7.38 14.15
CA ARG A 179 -1.15 -7.31 14.17
C ARG A 179 -1.63 -5.89 14.04
N ARG A 180 -2.90 -5.74 13.64
CA ARG A 180 -3.58 -4.45 13.53
C ARG A 180 -3.44 -3.55 14.76
N ALA A 181 -3.47 -4.13 15.96
CA ALA A 181 -3.29 -3.40 17.20
C ALA A 181 -1.88 -2.80 17.36
N GLU A 182 -0.83 -3.50 16.90
CA GLU A 182 0.57 -3.05 17.06
C GLU A 182 0.86 -1.78 16.25
N TRP A 183 0.27 -1.66 15.06
CA TRP A 183 0.40 -0.46 14.23
C TRP A 183 -0.74 0.55 14.40
N LYS A 184 -1.64 0.32 15.38
CA LYS A 184 -2.77 1.20 15.74
C LYS A 184 -3.76 1.42 14.58
N ALA A 185 -4.17 0.33 13.94
CA ALA A 185 -5.16 0.35 12.88
C ALA A 185 -6.48 1.00 13.33
N ASN A 186 -7.04 1.85 12.47
CA ASN A 186 -8.44 2.23 12.58
C ASN A 186 -9.34 1.00 12.32
N PRO A 187 -10.56 0.97 12.88
CA PRO A 187 -11.57 0.00 12.48
C PRO A 187 -11.96 0.20 11.00
N PRO A 188 -12.47 -0.85 10.33
CA PRO A 188 -13.12 -0.69 9.04
C PRO A 188 -14.33 0.28 9.14
N LYS A 189 -14.66 0.95 8.03
CA LYS A 189 -15.81 1.88 7.96
C LYS A 189 -17.16 1.16 7.95
N GLU A 190 -17.18 -0.06 7.45
CA GLU A 190 -18.35 -0.90 7.22
C GLU A 190 -18.00 -2.38 7.50
N ALA A 191 -19.01 -3.25 7.58
CA ALA A 191 -18.80 -4.69 7.71
C ALA A 191 -17.99 -5.25 6.53
N TYR A 192 -17.17 -6.27 6.77
CA TYR A 192 -16.43 -6.92 5.69
C TYR A 192 -17.30 -7.93 4.94
N THR A 193 -17.06 -8.02 3.64
CA THR A 193 -17.55 -9.12 2.81
C THR A 193 -16.58 -10.28 2.89
N ARG A 194 -17.04 -11.44 3.40
CA ARG A 194 -16.23 -12.67 3.45
C ARG A 194 -15.90 -13.18 2.05
N HIS A 195 -14.72 -13.78 1.87
CA HIS A 195 -14.35 -14.53 0.67
C HIS A 195 -13.56 -15.79 1.04
N ALA A 196 -13.29 -16.64 0.06
CA ALA A 196 -12.37 -17.77 0.21
C ALA A 196 -11.19 -17.58 -0.75
N PRO A 197 -9.94 -17.44 -0.26
CA PRO A 197 -8.76 -17.34 -1.10
C PRO A 197 -8.58 -18.53 -2.06
N PHE A 198 -8.24 -18.26 -3.31
CA PHE A 198 -7.79 -19.27 -4.28
C PHE A 198 -6.66 -18.75 -5.20
N PHE A 199 -6.24 -17.50 -5.04
CA PHE A 199 -5.06 -16.92 -5.68
C PHE A 199 -4.50 -15.74 -4.88
N PHE A 200 -3.28 -15.30 -5.21
CA PHE A 200 -2.70 -14.10 -4.61
C PHE A 200 -1.95 -13.24 -5.62
N THR A 201 -1.88 -11.95 -5.31
CA THR A 201 -1.30 -10.92 -6.19
C THR A 201 -0.21 -10.14 -5.46
N LEU A 202 0.96 -10.03 -6.10
CA LEU A 202 2.06 -9.17 -5.66
C LEU A 202 1.81 -7.71 -6.08
N HIS A 203 1.93 -6.81 -5.11
CA HIS A 203 1.88 -5.37 -5.27
C HIS A 203 3.16 -4.70 -4.76
N HIS A 204 3.32 -3.44 -5.14
CA HIS A 204 4.11 -2.47 -4.37
C HIS A 204 3.23 -1.32 -3.90
N THR A 205 3.71 -0.49 -2.97
CA THR A 205 2.96 0.70 -2.53
C THR A 205 3.18 1.91 -3.45
N GLN A 206 4.20 1.89 -4.31
CA GLN A 206 4.58 2.98 -5.22
C GLN A 206 4.83 4.32 -4.51
N ALA A 207 5.29 4.28 -3.27
CA ALA A 207 5.39 5.49 -2.46
C ALA A 207 6.65 5.44 -1.59
N HIS A 208 6.49 5.77 -0.32
CA HIS A 208 7.58 5.89 0.63
C HIS A 208 8.21 4.54 0.93
N TYR A 209 9.55 4.52 1.02
CA TYR A 209 10.35 3.38 1.42
C TYR A 209 10.76 3.55 2.89
N PRO A 210 10.09 2.87 3.83
CA PRO A 210 10.34 3.10 5.24
C PRO A 210 11.70 2.54 5.68
N LYS A 211 12.44 3.33 6.47
CA LYS A 211 13.82 2.96 6.89
C LYS A 211 13.89 2.35 8.29
N THR A 212 12.85 2.53 9.10
CA THR A 212 12.75 2.03 10.47
C THR A 212 11.38 1.41 10.70
N PHE A 213 11.24 0.63 11.78
CA PHE A 213 9.96 0.05 12.16
C PHE A 213 8.89 1.13 12.43
N ASP A 214 9.24 2.19 13.16
CA ASP A 214 8.32 3.29 13.45
C ASP A 214 7.86 4.00 12.16
N ASP A 215 8.76 4.15 11.19
CA ASP A 215 8.44 4.72 9.88
C ASP A 215 7.52 3.79 9.07
N ALA A 216 7.72 2.47 9.14
CA ALA A 216 6.82 1.49 8.54
C ALA A 216 5.43 1.49 9.21
N VAL A 217 5.35 1.66 10.54
CA VAL A 217 4.09 1.84 11.26
C VAL A 217 3.37 3.11 10.80
N ILE A 218 4.07 4.23 10.62
CA ILE A 218 3.48 5.46 10.09
C ILE A 218 3.02 5.26 8.65
N GLU A 219 3.78 4.55 7.80
CA GLU A 219 3.36 4.26 6.42
C GLU A 219 2.11 3.36 6.39
N MET A 220 1.98 2.36 7.27
CA MET A 220 0.75 1.57 7.43
C MET A 220 -0.46 2.46 7.76
N GLN A 221 -0.31 3.36 8.74
CA GLN A 221 -1.37 4.29 9.13
C GLN A 221 -1.71 5.26 8.01
N PHE A 222 -0.70 5.75 7.28
CA PHE A 222 -0.88 6.59 6.10
C PHE A 222 -1.69 5.87 5.03
N ILE A 223 -1.29 4.65 4.64
CA ILE A 223 -1.95 3.88 3.58
C ILE A 223 -3.41 3.61 3.97
N GLN A 224 -3.67 3.20 5.21
CA GLN A 224 -5.05 2.96 5.68
C GLN A 224 -5.88 4.25 5.63
N ASP A 225 -5.37 5.35 6.16
CA ASP A 225 -6.07 6.62 6.20
C ASP A 225 -6.32 7.19 4.79
N PHE A 226 -5.35 7.05 3.90
CA PHE A 226 -5.48 7.44 2.50
C PHE A 226 -6.56 6.63 1.79
N HIS A 227 -6.60 5.31 2.00
CA HIS A 227 -7.65 4.45 1.45
C HIS A 227 -9.02 4.81 2.02
N GLN A 228 -9.14 4.96 3.35
CA GLN A 228 -10.42 5.22 3.99
C GLN A 228 -10.96 6.64 3.77
N ASN A 229 -10.11 7.65 3.99
CA ASN A 229 -10.56 9.05 4.07
C ASN A 229 -10.22 9.82 2.79
N GLY A 230 -9.12 9.45 2.11
CA GLY A 230 -8.78 9.97 0.79
C GLY A 230 -9.67 9.37 -0.31
N ARG A 231 -9.69 8.04 -0.41
CA ARG A 231 -10.43 7.28 -1.45
C ARG A 231 -11.83 6.80 -1.06
N GLY A 232 -12.23 6.93 0.21
CA GLY A 232 -13.57 6.52 0.67
C GLY A 232 -13.78 5.00 0.72
N TRP A 233 -12.70 4.22 0.83
CA TRP A 233 -12.76 2.76 0.95
C TRP A 233 -13.09 2.33 2.39
N ASN A 234 -13.52 1.08 2.54
CA ASN A 234 -13.86 0.49 3.83
C ASN A 234 -12.62 0.40 4.75
N ASP A 235 -11.50 -0.04 4.20
CA ASP A 235 -10.25 -0.21 4.93
C ASP A 235 -9.04 -0.25 3.98
N ILE A 236 -7.83 -0.40 4.53
CA ILE A 236 -6.60 -0.67 3.77
C ILE A 236 -6.81 -1.77 2.71
N ALA A 237 -6.33 -1.57 1.49
CA ALA A 237 -6.67 -2.43 0.37
C ALA A 237 -6.11 -3.86 0.43
N TYR A 238 -4.93 -4.02 1.05
CA TYR A 238 -4.14 -5.25 1.02
C TYR A 238 -4.38 -6.09 2.28
N HIS A 239 -4.07 -7.40 2.19
CA HIS A 239 -4.13 -8.32 3.32
C HIS A 239 -2.81 -8.33 4.09
N PHE A 240 -1.69 -8.21 3.37
CA PHE A 240 -0.36 -8.12 3.95
C PHE A 240 0.42 -6.99 3.31
N LEU A 241 1.20 -6.29 4.14
CA LEU A 241 2.22 -5.36 3.68
C LEU A 241 3.56 -5.75 4.28
N ILE A 242 4.63 -5.71 3.50
CA ILE A 242 5.97 -6.12 3.92
C ILE A 242 6.93 -4.96 3.74
N ASP A 243 7.61 -4.58 4.82
CA ASP A 243 8.59 -3.50 4.78
C ASP A 243 9.99 -3.97 4.31
N PRO A 244 10.93 -3.04 4.10
CA PRO A 244 12.30 -3.37 3.71
C PRO A 244 13.11 -4.20 4.71
N ALA A 245 12.70 -4.21 5.98
CA ALA A 245 13.32 -4.98 7.04
C ALA A 245 12.71 -6.39 7.18
N GLY A 246 11.71 -6.74 6.36
CA GLY A 246 11.02 -8.03 6.41
C GLY A 246 9.92 -8.10 7.47
N ASN A 247 9.50 -6.99 8.07
CA ASN A 247 8.36 -6.99 8.96
C ASN A 247 7.09 -7.21 8.13
N VAL A 248 6.29 -8.22 8.48
CA VAL A 248 4.99 -8.47 7.86
C VAL A 248 3.91 -7.81 8.70
N PHE A 249 3.16 -6.89 8.10
CA PHE A 249 2.05 -6.19 8.73
C PHE A 249 0.71 -6.76 8.27
N GLU A 250 -0.20 -6.95 9.23
CA GLU A 250 -1.58 -7.37 8.98
C GLU A 250 -2.41 -6.19 8.47
N GLY A 251 -2.96 -6.31 7.26
CA GLY A 251 -3.91 -5.38 6.66
C GLY A 251 -5.36 -5.83 6.91
N ARG A 252 -6.13 -6.04 5.85
CA ARG A 252 -7.46 -6.69 5.94
C ARG A 252 -7.33 -8.15 6.38
N PRO A 253 -8.32 -8.69 7.10
CA PRO A 253 -8.37 -10.12 7.40
C PRO A 253 -8.26 -10.95 6.11
N ILE A 254 -7.51 -12.05 6.13
CA ILE A 254 -7.23 -12.85 4.94
C ILE A 254 -8.48 -13.49 4.31
N ASN A 255 -9.54 -13.73 5.09
CA ASN A 255 -10.80 -14.33 4.61
C ASN A 255 -11.87 -13.29 4.22
N VAL A 256 -11.48 -12.04 3.90
CA VAL A 256 -12.40 -11.00 3.43
C VAL A 256 -11.94 -10.38 2.12
N LEU A 257 -12.86 -9.78 1.38
CA LEU A 257 -12.52 -9.06 0.15
C LEU A 257 -11.54 -7.92 0.42
N GLY A 258 -10.42 -7.96 -0.31
CA GLY A 258 -9.53 -6.82 -0.45
C GLY A 258 -10.07 -5.75 -1.39
N SER A 259 -9.26 -4.71 -1.61
CA SER A 259 -9.55 -3.60 -2.54
C SER A 259 -8.36 -3.24 -3.43
N HIS A 260 -7.58 -4.25 -3.80
CA HIS A 260 -6.25 -4.06 -4.37
C HIS A 260 -6.18 -4.34 -5.88
N VAL A 261 -7.11 -5.13 -6.43
CA VAL A 261 -7.26 -5.31 -7.89
C VAL A 261 -8.71 -5.10 -8.30
N LYS A 262 -8.96 -4.05 -9.09
CA LYS A 262 -10.31 -3.72 -9.59
C LYS A 262 -10.96 -4.91 -10.27
N ASN A 263 -12.17 -5.27 -9.86
CA ASN A 263 -12.97 -6.40 -10.36
C ASN A 263 -12.32 -7.79 -10.21
N ARG A 264 -11.28 -7.95 -9.38
CA ARG A 264 -10.55 -9.21 -9.19
C ARG A 264 -10.17 -9.45 -7.72
N ASN A 265 -10.95 -8.93 -6.77
CA ASN A 265 -10.68 -9.11 -5.33
C ASN A 265 -11.25 -10.43 -4.76
N THR A 266 -12.29 -10.99 -5.38
CA THR A 266 -12.90 -12.26 -4.93
C THR A 266 -11.90 -13.40 -5.01
N GLY A 267 -11.60 -13.99 -3.85
CA GLY A 267 -10.58 -15.03 -3.67
C GLY A 267 -9.13 -14.60 -3.88
N ASN A 268 -8.85 -13.29 -3.95
CA ASN A 268 -7.52 -12.76 -4.21
C ASN A 268 -6.87 -12.16 -2.95
N VAL A 269 -5.78 -12.77 -2.51
CA VAL A 269 -4.96 -12.23 -1.42
C VAL A 269 -3.93 -11.25 -1.97
N GLY A 270 -4.10 -9.96 -1.67
CA GLY A 270 -3.12 -8.92 -1.97
C GLY A 270 -1.97 -8.87 -0.95
N ILE A 271 -0.75 -9.07 -1.44
CA ILE A 271 0.51 -8.92 -0.68
C ILE A 271 1.28 -7.75 -1.29
N SER A 272 1.46 -6.67 -0.55
CA SER A 272 2.14 -5.47 -1.03
C SER A 272 3.51 -5.29 -0.39
N ILE A 273 4.52 -4.95 -1.20
CA ILE A 273 5.85 -4.60 -0.71
C ILE A 273 5.97 -3.08 -0.63
N MET A 274 6.36 -2.55 0.53
CA MET A 274 6.49 -1.11 0.74
C MET A 274 7.69 -0.54 -0.02
N GLY A 275 7.44 0.43 -0.89
CA GLY A 275 8.45 1.11 -1.70
C GLY A 275 8.00 1.32 -3.14
N ASN A 276 8.92 1.83 -3.96
CA ASN A 276 8.74 2.06 -5.38
C ASN A 276 9.83 1.34 -6.20
N TYR A 277 9.41 0.32 -6.94
CA TYR A 277 10.29 -0.63 -7.64
C TYR A 277 10.32 -0.42 -9.15
N HIS A 278 10.20 0.83 -9.60
CA HIS A 278 10.46 1.24 -10.97
C HIS A 278 11.04 2.64 -11.01
N ALA A 279 11.41 3.08 -12.22
CA ALA A 279 11.98 4.40 -12.42
C ALA A 279 11.04 5.50 -11.92
N PRO A 280 11.57 6.52 -11.23
CA PRO A 280 12.99 6.84 -11.04
C PRO A 280 13.57 6.36 -9.69
N ALA A 281 12.80 5.72 -8.81
CA ALA A 281 13.25 5.41 -7.45
C ALA A 281 14.17 4.17 -7.39
N HIS A 282 13.74 3.05 -7.98
CA HIS A 282 14.44 1.76 -7.93
C HIS A 282 14.83 1.32 -6.50
N ASP A 283 13.84 1.29 -5.61
CA ASP A 283 14.05 0.87 -4.23
C ASP A 283 14.56 -0.57 -4.11
N LYS A 284 15.32 -0.84 -3.05
CA LYS A 284 15.98 -2.13 -2.87
C LYS A 284 14.97 -3.20 -2.42
N PHE A 285 14.81 -4.25 -3.22
CA PHE A 285 14.16 -5.48 -2.77
C PHE A 285 15.16 -6.29 -1.93
N THR A 286 15.02 -6.24 -0.60
CA THR A 286 15.99 -6.85 0.32
C THR A 286 15.76 -8.36 0.47
N GLN A 287 16.79 -9.07 0.93
CA GLN A 287 16.67 -10.50 1.23
C GLN A 287 15.63 -10.76 2.33
N LEU A 288 15.56 -9.89 3.35
CA LEU A 288 14.58 -10.01 4.45
C LEU A 288 13.14 -9.85 3.95
N THR A 289 12.89 -8.89 3.05
CA THR A 289 11.60 -8.73 2.38
C THR A 289 11.27 -9.96 1.52
N GLN A 290 12.24 -10.50 0.80
CA GLN A 290 12.06 -11.73 0.01
C GLN A 290 11.68 -12.92 0.89
N ASP A 291 12.42 -13.17 1.96
CA ASP A 291 12.18 -14.32 2.85
C ASP A 291 10.79 -14.24 3.48
N SER A 292 10.38 -13.03 3.88
CA SER A 292 9.06 -12.76 4.45
C SER A 292 7.94 -12.92 3.42
N PHE A 293 8.14 -12.42 2.19
CA PHE A 293 7.20 -12.64 1.09
C PHE A 293 7.04 -14.14 0.79
N VAL A 294 8.15 -14.90 0.78
CA VAL A 294 8.12 -16.34 0.57
C VAL A 294 7.39 -17.07 1.70
N ALA A 295 7.60 -16.66 2.96
CA ALA A 295 6.90 -17.24 4.10
C ALA A 295 5.37 -17.01 4.03
N VAL A 296 4.94 -15.77 3.73
CA VAL A 296 3.52 -15.43 3.54
C VAL A 296 2.95 -16.16 2.32
N GLY A 297 3.66 -16.16 1.19
CA GLY A 297 3.23 -16.85 -0.03
C GLY A 297 3.06 -18.36 0.16
N ARG A 298 3.98 -19.00 0.91
CA ARG A 298 3.86 -20.43 1.28
C ARG A 298 2.65 -20.68 2.17
N TYR A 299 2.43 -19.83 3.18
CA TYR A 299 1.24 -19.95 4.02
C TYR A 299 -0.05 -19.86 3.21
N VAL A 300 -0.17 -18.88 2.30
CA VAL A 300 -1.36 -18.74 1.43
C VAL A 300 -1.51 -19.96 0.52
N LYS A 301 -0.41 -20.39 -0.12
CA LYS A 301 -0.38 -21.58 -0.97
C LYS A 301 -0.82 -22.84 -0.22
N ASP A 302 -0.19 -23.15 0.89
CA ASP A 302 -0.36 -24.42 1.58
C ASP A 302 -1.70 -24.46 2.34
N THR A 303 -2.19 -23.33 2.86
CA THR A 303 -3.49 -23.24 3.57
C THR A 303 -4.67 -23.29 2.61
N TYR A 304 -4.58 -22.65 1.45
CA TYR A 304 -5.70 -22.48 0.51
C TYR A 304 -5.52 -23.24 -0.80
N THR A 305 -4.50 -24.10 -0.89
CA THR A 305 -4.19 -24.90 -2.10
C THR A 305 -4.04 -24.04 -3.35
N VAL A 306 -3.40 -22.87 -3.22
CA VAL A 306 -3.17 -21.99 -4.38
C VAL A 306 -2.11 -22.61 -5.28
N ASN A 307 -2.41 -22.71 -6.58
CA ASN A 307 -1.49 -23.26 -7.57
C ASN A 307 -0.46 -22.22 -8.03
N ILE A 308 0.69 -22.68 -8.55
CA ILE A 308 1.75 -21.80 -9.07
C ILE A 308 1.27 -20.86 -10.19
N SER A 309 0.32 -21.30 -11.00
CA SER A 309 -0.34 -20.51 -12.05
C SER A 309 -1.31 -19.44 -11.50
N SER A 310 -1.60 -19.49 -10.21
CA SER A 310 -2.49 -18.59 -9.47
C SER A 310 -1.72 -17.64 -8.55
N PHE A 311 -0.43 -17.40 -8.84
CA PHE A 311 0.34 -16.30 -8.30
C PHE A 311 0.61 -15.27 -9.40
N TYR A 312 0.00 -14.09 -9.24
CA TYR A 312 0.07 -13.00 -10.21
C TYR A 312 0.85 -11.78 -9.69
N ALA A 313 1.36 -10.98 -10.61
CA ALA A 313 1.68 -9.57 -10.40
C ALA A 313 0.46 -8.72 -10.77
N HIS A 314 0.24 -7.56 -10.12
CA HIS A 314 -0.94 -6.73 -10.39
C HIS A 314 -1.12 -6.38 -11.88
N ARG A 315 -0.04 -6.02 -12.58
CA ARG A 315 -0.02 -5.75 -14.02
C ARG A 315 -0.47 -6.91 -14.92
N GLU A 316 -0.46 -8.16 -14.42
CA GLU A 316 -0.98 -9.31 -15.16
C GLU A 316 -2.52 -9.39 -15.11
N LEU A 317 -3.15 -8.65 -14.18
CA LEU A 317 -4.61 -8.67 -13.93
C LEU A 317 -5.31 -7.35 -14.29
N GLY A 318 -4.57 -6.29 -14.57
CA GLY A 318 -5.10 -4.95 -14.86
C GLY A 318 -4.08 -4.03 -15.53
N LYS A 319 -4.52 -2.84 -15.93
CA LYS A 319 -3.68 -1.83 -16.60
C LYS A 319 -2.97 -0.95 -15.56
N THR A 320 -1.83 -1.41 -15.07
CA THR A 320 -1.04 -0.75 -14.01
C THR A 320 0.44 -1.05 -14.19
N ASP A 321 1.30 -0.17 -13.69
CA ASP A 321 2.74 -0.42 -13.58
C ASP A 321 3.09 -1.27 -12.34
N CYS A 322 2.17 -1.46 -11.39
CA CYS A 322 2.37 -2.29 -10.20
C CYS A 322 2.69 -3.75 -10.56
N PRO A 323 3.69 -4.41 -9.94
CA PRO A 323 4.47 -4.01 -8.75
C PRO A 323 5.77 -3.26 -9.05
N GLY A 324 5.90 -2.61 -10.21
CA GLY A 324 7.15 -2.04 -10.69
C GLY A 324 8.02 -3.07 -11.43
N ASP A 325 8.87 -2.59 -12.32
CA ASP A 325 9.67 -3.43 -13.21
C ASP A 325 10.68 -4.29 -12.46
N ASP A 326 11.26 -3.76 -11.39
CA ASP A 326 12.28 -4.46 -10.61
C ASP A 326 11.70 -5.65 -9.85
N LEU A 327 10.50 -5.50 -9.25
CA LEU A 327 9.78 -6.61 -8.60
C LEU A 327 9.16 -7.57 -9.61
N TYR A 328 8.63 -7.05 -10.72
CA TYR A 328 8.08 -7.91 -11.76
C TYR A 328 9.16 -8.85 -12.34
N ALA A 329 10.39 -8.37 -12.50
CA ALA A 329 11.53 -9.20 -12.88
C ALA A 329 11.85 -10.33 -11.88
N LYS A 330 11.39 -10.25 -10.62
CA LYS A 330 11.54 -11.29 -9.59
C LYS A 330 10.44 -12.34 -9.60
N MET A 331 9.38 -12.22 -10.41
CA MET A 331 8.25 -13.14 -10.38
C MET A 331 8.65 -14.61 -10.57
N SER A 332 9.58 -14.92 -11.48
CA SER A 332 10.08 -16.29 -11.68
C SER A 332 10.81 -16.83 -10.45
N LEU A 333 11.70 -16.02 -9.85
CA LEU A 333 12.40 -16.35 -8.62
C LEU A 333 11.41 -16.60 -7.47
N LEU A 334 10.46 -15.70 -7.25
CA LEU A 334 9.47 -15.81 -6.18
C LEU A 334 8.57 -17.02 -6.36
N ARG A 335 8.11 -17.32 -7.60
CA ARG A 335 7.40 -18.56 -7.92
C ARG A 335 8.25 -19.78 -7.56
N GLY A 336 9.53 -19.81 -7.94
CA GLY A 336 10.44 -20.89 -7.58
C GLY A 336 10.57 -21.08 -6.07
N LEU A 337 10.73 -20.00 -5.30
CA LEU A 337 10.92 -20.07 -3.85
C LEU A 337 9.64 -20.46 -3.09
N VAL A 338 8.49 -19.91 -3.45
CA VAL A 338 7.20 -20.21 -2.80
C VAL A 338 6.77 -21.66 -3.06
N TYR A 339 6.99 -22.15 -4.28
CA TYR A 339 6.51 -23.47 -4.70
C TYR A 339 7.56 -24.58 -4.65
N ALA A 340 8.80 -24.27 -4.27
CA ALA A 340 9.84 -25.27 -4.03
C ALA A 340 9.34 -26.35 -3.04
N PRO A 341 9.62 -27.64 -3.30
CA PRO A 341 9.36 -28.69 -2.32
C PRO A 341 10.05 -28.36 -1.00
N GLN A 342 9.31 -28.40 0.09
CA GLN A 342 9.92 -28.31 1.41
C GLN A 342 10.55 -29.67 1.73
N LEU A 343 11.83 -29.68 2.12
CA LEU A 343 12.36 -30.81 2.86
C LEU A 343 11.54 -30.94 4.14
N PRO A 344 11.24 -32.15 4.63
CA PRO A 344 10.56 -32.31 5.91
C PRO A 344 11.34 -31.50 6.96
N GLN A 345 10.68 -30.52 7.56
CA GLN A 345 11.20 -29.86 8.74
C GLN A 345 11.44 -30.96 9.78
N PRO A 346 12.61 -31.04 10.42
CA PRO A 346 12.77 -31.90 11.58
C PRO A 346 11.62 -31.57 12.53
N VAL A 347 10.79 -32.56 12.83
CA VAL A 347 9.82 -32.40 13.91
C VAL A 347 10.67 -32.14 15.15
N GLU A 348 10.61 -30.92 15.70
CA GLU A 348 11.04 -30.69 17.07
C GLU A 348 10.14 -31.57 17.93
N VAL A 349 10.63 -32.77 18.22
CA VAL A 349 10.08 -33.58 19.30
C VAL A 349 10.23 -32.70 20.53
N PRO A 350 9.13 -32.31 21.20
CA PRO A 350 9.24 -31.59 22.46
C PRO A 350 10.24 -32.37 23.31
N ALA A 351 11.28 -31.70 23.81
CA ALA A 351 12.17 -32.32 24.78
C ALA A 351 11.28 -33.01 25.80
N GLN A 352 11.53 -34.31 26.04
CA GLN A 352 10.76 -35.07 27.02
C GLN A 352 10.60 -34.18 28.26
N PRO A 353 9.38 -34.05 28.82
CA PRO A 353 9.18 -33.20 29.98
C PRO A 353 10.25 -33.56 30.99
N VAL A 354 11.08 -32.56 31.34
CA VAL A 354 12.11 -32.71 32.36
C VAL A 354 11.41 -33.36 33.54
N GLN A 355 11.84 -34.58 33.88
CA GLN A 355 11.39 -35.23 35.10
C GLN A 355 11.74 -34.28 36.23
N LEU A 356 10.72 -33.57 36.73
CA LEU A 356 10.87 -32.77 37.92
C LEU A 356 11.39 -33.72 39.01
N PRO A 357 12.46 -33.35 39.73
CA PRO A 357 12.82 -34.12 40.92
C PRO A 357 11.57 -34.19 41.81
N PRO A 358 11.30 -35.33 42.46
CA PRO A 358 10.10 -35.50 43.27
C PRO A 358 9.99 -34.34 44.26
N GLY A 359 9.04 -33.44 43.98
CA GLY A 359 8.70 -32.36 44.89
C GLY A 359 8.09 -32.93 46.17
N PRO A 360 8.05 -32.17 47.27
CA PRO A 360 7.54 -32.62 48.56
C PRO A 360 6.00 -32.80 48.53
N GLN A 361 5.52 -33.82 47.83
CA GLN A 361 4.14 -34.32 47.90
C GLN A 361 3.96 -35.32 49.06
N ALA A 362 5.03 -35.65 49.78
CA ALA A 362 4.97 -36.53 50.94
C ALA A 362 4.41 -35.85 52.22
N GLU A 363 4.41 -34.52 52.28
CA GLU A 363 3.94 -33.77 53.46
C GLU A 363 2.43 -33.55 53.46
N SER A 364 1.83 -33.26 52.29
CA SER A 364 0.39 -33.07 52.15
C SER A 364 -0.40 -34.38 52.29
N LEU A 365 0.14 -35.50 51.83
CA LEU A 365 -0.50 -36.82 52.00
C LEU A 365 -0.43 -37.31 53.45
N ARG A 366 0.66 -37.04 54.18
CA ARG A 366 0.77 -37.36 55.61
C ARG A 366 -0.17 -36.53 56.47
N GLN A 367 -0.35 -35.24 56.15
CA GLN A 367 -1.31 -34.38 56.85
C GLN A 367 -2.77 -34.79 56.59
N LEU A 368 -3.08 -35.24 55.37
CA LEU A 368 -4.43 -35.74 55.03
C LEU A 368 -4.75 -37.07 55.73
N LEU A 369 -3.78 -37.99 55.82
CA LEU A 369 -3.96 -39.28 56.51
C LEU A 369 -4.09 -39.11 58.03
N TYR A 370 -3.31 -38.22 58.66
CA TYR A 370 -3.44 -37.90 60.09
C TYR A 370 -4.82 -37.31 60.45
N TYR A 371 -5.40 -36.49 59.56
CA TYR A 371 -6.72 -35.90 59.77
C TYR A 371 -7.87 -36.93 59.64
N LEU A 372 -7.66 -38.01 58.87
CA LEU A 372 -8.65 -39.06 58.66
C LEU A 372 -8.61 -40.15 59.76
N GLU A 373 -7.49 -40.31 60.45
CA GLU A 373 -7.33 -41.29 61.54
C GLU A 373 -7.72 -40.76 62.93
N THR A 374 -7.98 -39.46 63.07
CA THR A 374 -8.28 -38.81 64.37
C THR A 374 -9.72 -38.31 64.52
N ARG A 375 -10.68 -38.91 63.80
CA ARG A 375 -12.13 -38.71 64.03
C ARG A 375 -12.90 -40.02 64.13
#